data_AF-A0A212L772-F1
#
_entry.id   AF-A0A212L772-F1
#
_cell.length_a   1.000
_cell.length_b   1.000
_cell.length_c   1.000
_cell.angle_alpha   90.00
_cell.angle_beta   90.00
_cell.angle_gamma   90.00
#
_symmetry.space_group_name_H-M   'P 1'
#
loop_
_entity.id
_entity.type
_entity.pdbx_description
1 polymer ?
#
loop_
_entity_poly.entity_id
_entity_poly.type
_entity_poly.pdbx_seq_one_letter_code
_entity_poly.pdbx_strand_id
1 'polypeptide(L)'
;MTVVMWTIGQIAERDGVSKQAVSKTVGKMRADKGDDGVELDAMGRVAKVSVAHYDEYRQRYVNPAKASAPIRSGEELPATADAAVGKRQEDSFDEARRQGEWIKVQRENLRLQEQTGQLIRADRQREAAKMVGSEIQVIVNRLPNKADDLASAFSRDGVHGLRLKLRDVAAEMLTLIADKLNEIAIAAPDEDDLIEEE
;
A
#
# COMPACT_ATOMS: atom_id res chain seq x y z
N MET A 1 21.08 39.80 -7.18
CA MET A 1 19.77 39.54 -7.83
C MET A 1 18.78 40.57 -7.32
N THR A 2 18.27 41.43 -8.19
CA THR A 2 17.24 42.42 -7.85
C THR A 2 15.93 41.68 -7.59
N VAL A 3 15.46 41.67 -6.34
CA VAL A 3 14.16 41.09 -6.00
C VAL A 3 13.08 42.03 -6.55
N VAL A 4 12.36 41.59 -7.57
CA VAL A 4 11.24 42.36 -8.13
C VAL A 4 10.06 42.24 -7.18
N MET A 5 9.74 43.35 -6.51
CA MET A 5 8.66 43.46 -5.52
C MET A 5 7.44 44.12 -6.16
N TRP A 6 6.34 43.39 -6.26
CA TRP A 6 5.08 43.88 -6.84
C TRP A 6 3.99 43.94 -5.79
N THR A 7 3.05 44.87 -5.97
CA THR A 7 1.83 44.91 -5.17
C THR A 7 0.89 43.77 -5.58
N ILE A 8 -0.01 43.36 -4.66
CA ILE A 8 -1.04 42.34 -4.93
C ILE A 8 -1.88 42.72 -6.17
N GLY A 9 -2.11 44.02 -6.40
CA GLY A 9 -2.83 44.51 -7.57
C GLY A 9 -2.10 44.28 -8.89
N GLN A 10 -0.79 44.49 -8.92
CA GLN A 10 0.04 44.26 -10.11
C GLN A 10 0.17 42.77 -10.45
N ILE A 11 0.25 41.91 -9.42
CA ILE A 11 0.27 40.45 -9.61
C ILE A 11 -1.09 39.95 -10.11
N ALA A 12 -2.19 40.47 -9.57
CA ALA A 12 -3.55 40.13 -9.99
C ALA A 12 -3.81 40.52 -11.46
N GLU A 13 -3.35 41.69 -11.88
CA GLU A 13 -3.47 42.18 -13.25
C GLU A 13 -2.62 41.36 -14.24
N ARG A 14 -1.38 41.00 -13.86
CA ARG A 14 -0.54 40.10 -14.67
C ARG A 14 -1.17 38.72 -14.84
N ASP A 15 -1.64 38.13 -13.75
CA ASP A 15 -2.09 36.72 -13.75
C ASP A 15 -3.56 36.55 -14.17
N GLY A 16 -4.29 37.64 -14.41
CA GLY A 16 -5.71 37.60 -14.75
C GLY A 16 -6.59 37.01 -13.65
N VAL A 17 -6.16 37.09 -12.38
CA VAL A 17 -6.86 36.50 -11.22
C VAL A 17 -7.32 37.61 -10.27
N SER A 18 -8.39 37.37 -9.51
CA SER A 18 -8.87 38.35 -8.52
C SER A 18 -7.79 38.67 -7.46
N LYS A 19 -7.74 39.93 -7.01
CA LYS A 19 -6.87 40.39 -5.90
C LYS A 19 -7.04 39.55 -4.62
N GLN A 20 -8.25 39.04 -4.38
CA GLN A 20 -8.55 38.15 -3.25
C GLN A 20 -7.89 36.77 -3.39
N ALA A 21 -7.82 36.21 -4.60
CA ALA A 21 -7.15 34.93 -4.84
C ALA A 21 -5.63 35.04 -4.60
N VAL A 22 -5.01 36.12 -5.10
CA VAL A 22 -3.59 36.42 -4.85
C VAL A 22 -3.35 36.60 -3.35
N SER A 23 -4.19 37.35 -2.65
CA SER A 23 -4.08 37.55 -1.20
C SER A 23 -4.20 36.25 -0.40
N LYS A 24 -5.09 35.32 -0.79
CA LYS A 24 -5.19 34.00 -0.17
C LYS A 24 -3.94 33.14 -0.39
N THR A 25 -3.40 33.13 -1.61
CA THR A 25 -2.17 32.39 -1.94
C THR A 25 -0.97 32.94 -1.17
N VAL A 26 -0.83 34.27 -1.09
CA VAL A 26 0.23 34.92 -0.31
C VAL A 26 0.08 34.66 1.19
N GLY A 27 -1.16 34.65 1.71
CA GLY A 27 -1.41 34.31 3.11
C GLY A 27 -1.01 32.87 3.47
N LYS A 28 -1.24 31.91 2.56
CA LYS A 28 -0.79 30.53 2.73
C LYS A 28 0.73 30.38 2.58
N MET A 29 1.32 31.04 1.57
CA MET A 29 2.77 31.11 1.40
C MET A 29 3.46 31.63 2.67
N ARG A 30 2.88 32.65 3.30
CA ARG A 30 3.37 33.23 4.55
C ARG A 30 3.25 32.25 5.74
N ALA A 31 2.18 31.48 5.80
CA ALA A 31 1.99 30.47 6.83
C ALA A 31 3.01 29.31 6.70
N ASP A 32 3.34 28.92 5.47
CA ASP A 32 4.20 27.75 5.18
C ASP A 32 5.71 28.09 5.18
N LYS A 33 6.09 29.26 4.65
CA LYS A 33 7.50 29.68 4.46
C LYS A 33 7.91 30.89 5.32
N GLY A 34 7.01 31.48 6.10
CA GLY A 34 7.28 32.68 6.91
C GLY A 34 7.20 33.99 6.10
N ASP A 35 7.78 35.06 6.63
CA ASP A 35 7.76 36.40 6.00
C ASP A 35 8.79 36.57 4.85
N ASP A 36 9.43 35.47 4.44
CA ASP A 36 10.44 35.47 3.39
C ASP A 36 9.84 35.85 2.03
N GLY A 37 10.29 36.99 1.51
CA GLY A 37 9.84 37.53 0.21
C GLY A 37 8.57 38.39 0.28
N VAL A 38 8.12 38.81 1.47
CA VAL A 38 6.97 39.69 1.66
C VAL A 38 7.37 40.96 2.42
N GLU A 39 7.04 42.13 1.86
CA GLU A 39 7.19 43.42 2.55
C GLU A 39 5.87 43.78 3.25
N LEU A 40 5.94 44.03 4.56
CA LEU A 40 4.82 44.46 5.38
C LEU A 40 4.80 45.99 5.54
N ASP A 41 3.60 46.56 5.52
CA ASP A 41 3.32 47.96 5.86
C ASP A 41 3.44 48.20 7.38
N ALA A 42 3.48 49.46 7.81
CA ALA A 42 3.56 49.87 9.22
C ALA A 42 2.44 49.32 10.11
N MET A 43 1.36 48.80 9.52
CA MET A 43 0.23 48.14 10.19
C MET A 43 0.28 46.60 10.10
N GLY A 44 1.39 46.00 9.66
CA GLY A 44 1.55 44.55 9.55
C GLY A 44 0.79 43.90 8.38
N ARG A 45 0.36 44.69 7.38
CA ARG A 45 -0.35 44.22 6.17
C ARG A 45 0.63 44.04 5.02
N VAL A 46 0.37 43.10 4.10
CA VAL A 46 1.24 42.87 2.94
C VAL A 46 1.19 44.05 1.97
N ALA A 47 2.30 44.77 1.83
CA ALA A 47 2.47 45.90 0.92
C ALA A 47 2.98 45.45 -0.45
N LYS A 48 4.04 44.63 -0.47
CA LYS A 48 4.62 44.07 -1.70
C LYS A 48 5.05 42.64 -1.51
N VAL A 49 5.04 41.87 -2.59
CA VAL A 49 5.42 40.46 -2.62
C VAL A 49 6.47 40.27 -3.70
N SER A 50 7.48 39.47 -3.39
CA SER A 50 8.48 39.02 -4.33
C SER A 50 7.81 38.14 -5.38
N VAL A 51 7.87 38.60 -6.64
CA VAL A 51 7.27 37.89 -7.77
C VAL A 51 7.84 36.48 -7.91
N ALA A 52 9.15 36.31 -7.67
CA ALA A 52 9.82 35.01 -7.76
C ALA A 52 9.33 34.01 -6.70
N HIS A 53 9.15 34.46 -5.44
CA HIS A 53 8.67 33.59 -4.36
C HIS A 53 7.20 33.22 -4.55
N TYR A 54 6.39 34.18 -5.03
CA TYR A 54 4.99 33.94 -5.37
C TYR A 54 4.85 32.94 -6.53
N ASP A 55 5.65 33.08 -7.59
CA ASP A 55 5.62 32.17 -8.74
C ASP A 55 6.11 30.76 -8.37
N GLU A 56 7.13 30.64 -7.51
CA GLU A 56 7.60 29.35 -6.96
C GLU A 56 6.53 28.65 -6.12
N TYR A 57 5.85 29.39 -5.23
CA TYR A 57 4.77 28.84 -4.41
C TYR A 57 3.58 28.41 -5.27
N ARG A 58 3.25 29.21 -6.29
CA ARG A 58 2.19 28.90 -7.25
C ARG A 58 2.52 27.63 -8.06
N GLN A 59 3.77 27.44 -8.47
CA GLN A 59 4.23 26.23 -9.16
C GLN A 59 4.06 24.96 -8.32
N ARG A 60 4.35 25.04 -7.01
CA ARG A 60 4.29 23.86 -6.12
C ARG A 60 2.88 23.48 -5.71
N TYR A 61 2.04 24.46 -5.38
CA TYR A 61 0.79 24.21 -4.64
C TYR A 61 -0.48 24.58 -5.42
N VAL A 62 -0.38 25.25 -6.56
CA VAL A 62 -1.55 25.62 -7.36
C VAL A 62 -1.65 24.69 -8.57
N ASN A 63 -2.79 23.99 -8.65
CA ASN A 63 -3.11 23.09 -9.75
C ASN A 63 -2.97 23.82 -11.11
N PRO A 64 -2.15 23.33 -12.05
CA PRO A 64 -1.92 23.97 -13.35
C PRO A 64 -3.22 24.11 -14.18
N ALA A 65 -4.24 23.28 -13.96
CA ALA A 65 -5.55 23.42 -14.61
C ALA A 65 -6.39 24.61 -14.10
N LYS A 66 -6.03 25.22 -12.96
CA LYS A 66 -6.68 26.42 -12.40
C LYS A 66 -5.84 27.69 -12.59
N ALA A 67 -4.68 27.57 -13.24
CA ALA A 67 -3.79 28.68 -13.54
C ALA A 67 -4.24 29.37 -14.84
N SER A 68 -4.94 30.50 -14.74
CA SER A 68 -5.41 31.24 -15.93
C SER A 68 -4.29 31.92 -16.73
N ALA A 69 -3.12 32.14 -16.11
CA ALA A 69 -1.94 32.69 -16.77
C ALA A 69 -0.80 31.66 -16.86
N PRO A 70 -0.03 31.63 -17.98
CA PRO A 70 1.11 30.73 -18.15
C PRO A 70 2.09 30.93 -17.01
N ILE A 71 2.32 29.86 -16.25
CA ILE A 71 3.35 29.81 -15.23
C ILE A 71 4.69 29.78 -15.99
N ARG A 72 5.56 30.78 -15.81
CA ARG A 72 6.91 30.75 -16.40
C ARG A 72 7.65 29.53 -15.85
N SER A 73 7.83 28.50 -16.68
CA SER A 73 8.87 27.49 -16.45
C SER A 73 10.21 28.22 -16.39
N GLY A 74 11.07 27.88 -15.43
CA GLY A 74 12.35 28.55 -15.20
C GLY A 74 13.41 28.29 -16.28
N GLU A 75 13.07 28.45 -17.57
CA GLU A 75 13.98 28.26 -18.71
C GLU A 75 14.96 29.43 -18.92
N GLU A 76 14.84 30.52 -18.16
CA GLU A 76 15.79 31.65 -18.20
C GLU A 76 16.49 31.90 -16.85
N LEU A 77 16.96 30.83 -16.20
CA LEU A 77 17.95 30.94 -15.12
C LEU A 77 19.28 30.33 -15.62
N PRO A 78 20.41 31.05 -15.51
CA PRO A 78 21.71 30.49 -15.90
C PRO A 78 21.99 29.23 -15.07
N ALA A 79 22.38 28.18 -15.79
CA ALA A 79 22.57 26.81 -15.33
C ALA A 79 23.69 26.65 -14.28
N THR A 80 23.44 27.04 -13.04
CA THR A 80 24.29 26.71 -11.89
C THR A 80 23.45 26.36 -10.67
N ALA A 81 22.71 25.24 -10.71
CA ALA A 81 22.05 24.68 -9.52
C ALA A 81 21.67 23.19 -9.67
N ASP A 82 22.55 22.35 -10.23
CA ASP A 82 22.27 20.93 -10.47
C ASP A 82 22.15 20.05 -9.21
N ALA A 83 22.50 20.56 -8.02
CA ALA A 83 22.45 19.76 -6.78
C ALA A 83 21.13 19.89 -5.99
N ALA A 84 20.24 20.82 -6.36
CA ALA A 84 19.03 21.10 -5.60
C ALA A 84 17.74 20.76 -6.34
N VAL A 85 17.81 20.28 -7.58
CA VAL A 85 16.65 19.81 -8.35
C VAL A 85 16.11 18.49 -7.79
N GLY A 86 16.98 17.60 -7.28
CA GLY A 86 16.60 16.29 -6.75
C GLY A 86 15.67 16.33 -5.52
N LYS A 87 15.87 17.27 -4.59
CA LYS A 87 14.98 17.46 -3.42
C LYS A 87 13.76 18.35 -3.69
N ARG A 88 13.69 19.03 -4.83
CA ARG A 88 12.61 19.99 -5.15
C ARG A 88 11.40 19.36 -5.81
N GLN A 89 11.50 18.12 -6.29
CA GLN A 89 10.43 17.42 -7.00
C GLN A 89 9.56 16.53 -6.09
N GLU A 90 10.12 16.01 -4.99
CA GLU A 90 9.49 15.03 -4.09
C GLU A 90 8.13 15.49 -3.50
N ASP A 91 7.98 16.79 -3.24
CA ASP A 91 6.74 17.39 -2.70
C ASP A 91 5.85 18.07 -3.77
N SER A 92 6.13 17.86 -5.06
CA SER A 92 5.37 18.48 -6.14
C SER A 92 4.02 17.79 -6.37
N PHE A 93 2.98 18.56 -6.71
CA PHE A 93 1.66 18.05 -7.08
C PHE A 93 1.72 16.97 -8.18
N ASP A 94 2.63 17.12 -9.14
CA ASP A 94 2.82 16.15 -10.22
C ASP A 94 3.39 14.82 -9.71
N GLU A 95 4.20 14.86 -8.65
CA GLU A 95 4.70 13.65 -8.00
C GLU A 95 3.62 12.97 -7.17
N ALA A 96 2.83 13.73 -6.40
CA ALA A 96 1.67 13.20 -5.68
C ALA A 96 0.66 12.55 -6.65
N ARG A 97 0.43 13.15 -7.82
CA ARG A 97 -0.41 12.56 -8.86
C ARG A 97 0.18 11.26 -9.39
N ARG A 98 1.48 11.23 -9.70
CA ARG A 98 2.18 10.04 -10.18
C ARG A 98 2.14 8.90 -9.16
N GLN A 99 2.40 9.20 -7.88
CA GLN A 99 2.29 8.23 -6.80
C GLN A 99 0.86 7.70 -6.66
N GLY A 100 -0.15 8.57 -6.76
CA GLY A 100 -1.56 8.18 -6.74
C GLY A 100 -1.94 7.27 -7.92
N GLU A 101 -1.51 7.59 -9.14
CA GLU A 101 -1.71 6.74 -10.32
C GLU A 101 -0.98 5.40 -10.17
N TRP A 102 0.25 5.40 -9.62
CA TRP A 102 1.00 4.19 -9.35
C TRP A 102 0.30 3.28 -8.34
N ILE A 103 -0.20 3.83 -7.22
CA ILE A 103 -0.97 3.07 -6.23
C ILE A 103 -2.24 2.48 -6.85
N LYS A 104 -2.92 3.18 -7.76
CA LYS A 104 -4.09 2.64 -8.46
C LYS A 104 -3.72 1.44 -9.32
N VAL A 105 -2.64 1.54 -10.10
CA VAL A 105 -2.13 0.41 -10.90
C VAL A 105 -1.73 -0.77 -10.02
N GLN A 106 -1.08 -0.52 -8.88
CA GLN A 106 -0.72 -1.57 -7.93
C GLN A 106 -1.97 -2.27 -7.34
N ARG A 107 -3.00 -1.51 -6.97
CA ARG A 107 -4.28 -2.07 -6.49
C ARG A 107 -4.97 -2.90 -7.56
N GLU A 108 -4.95 -2.44 -8.81
CA GLU A 108 -5.54 -3.18 -9.93
C GLU A 108 -4.77 -4.47 -10.22
N ASN A 109 -3.44 -4.44 -10.16
CA ASN A 109 -2.61 -5.63 -10.26
C ASN A 109 -2.90 -6.64 -9.14
N LEU A 110 -3.07 -6.18 -7.90
CA LEU A 110 -3.46 -7.06 -6.78
C LEU A 110 -4.83 -7.70 -7.02
N ARG A 111 -5.82 -6.93 -7.46
CA ARG A 111 -7.15 -7.45 -7.81
C ARG A 111 -7.07 -8.47 -8.95
N LEU A 112 -6.24 -8.23 -9.96
CA LEU A 112 -6.01 -9.19 -11.04
C LEU A 112 -5.35 -10.46 -10.52
N GLN A 113 -4.38 -10.35 -9.61
CA GLN A 113 -3.73 -11.50 -8.99
C GLN A 113 -4.68 -12.32 -8.11
N GLU A 114 -5.59 -11.66 -7.38
CA GLU A 114 -6.68 -12.34 -6.66
C GLU A 114 -7.61 -13.07 -7.62
N GLN A 115 -8.10 -12.40 -8.67
CA GLN A 115 -8.99 -13.00 -9.68
C GLN A 115 -8.35 -14.16 -10.45
N THR A 116 -7.04 -14.11 -10.66
CA THR A 116 -6.30 -15.20 -11.32
C THR A 116 -5.85 -16.29 -10.35
N GLY A 117 -6.24 -16.21 -9.07
CA GLY A 117 -5.94 -17.22 -8.05
C GLY A 117 -4.46 -17.27 -7.64
N GLN A 118 -3.67 -16.23 -7.95
CA GLN A 118 -2.26 -16.15 -7.57
C GLN A 118 -2.07 -15.77 -6.10
N LEU A 119 -3.11 -15.23 -5.46
CA LEU A 119 -3.12 -14.84 -4.07
C LEU A 119 -4.12 -15.69 -3.30
N ILE A 120 -3.71 -16.18 -2.13
CA ILE A 120 -4.56 -16.92 -1.19
C ILE A 120 -4.66 -16.15 0.12
N ARG A 121 -5.83 -16.24 0.76
CA ARG A 121 -6.06 -15.61 2.06
C ARG A 121 -5.31 -16.36 3.16
N ALA A 122 -4.37 -15.66 3.80
CA ALA A 122 -3.50 -16.26 4.80
C ALA A 122 -4.23 -16.66 6.09
N ASP A 123 -5.31 -15.97 6.46
CA ASP A 123 -6.20 -16.31 7.57
C ASP A 123 -6.93 -17.63 7.33
N ARG A 124 -7.60 -17.76 6.17
CA ARG A 124 -8.30 -18.98 5.76
C ARG A 124 -7.36 -20.18 5.65
N GLN A 125 -6.18 -19.98 5.06
CA GLN A 125 -5.17 -21.04 4.95
C GLN A 125 -4.70 -21.54 6.33
N ARG A 126 -4.52 -20.64 7.31
CA ARG A 126 -4.15 -21.04 8.68
C ARG A 126 -5.28 -21.78 9.40
N GLU A 127 -6.53 -21.38 9.18
CA GLU A 127 -7.71 -22.06 9.72
C GLU A 127 -7.85 -23.47 9.15
N ALA A 128 -7.76 -23.62 7.82
CA ALA A 128 -7.76 -24.90 7.13
C ALA A 128 -6.64 -25.82 7.63
N ALA A 129 -5.41 -25.31 7.77
CA ALA A 129 -4.29 -26.08 8.30
C ALA A 129 -4.52 -26.59 9.74
N LYS A 130 -5.16 -25.78 10.60
CA LYS A 130 -5.51 -26.21 11.97
C LYS A 130 -6.58 -27.29 11.97
N MET A 131 -7.61 -27.14 11.15
CA MET A 131 -8.68 -28.13 11.00
C MET A 131 -8.13 -29.47 10.53
N VAL A 132 -7.33 -29.46 9.46
CA VAL A 132 -6.64 -30.64 8.93
C VAL A 132 -5.75 -31.28 9.99
N GLY A 133 -4.94 -30.48 10.70
CA GLY A 133 -4.06 -30.97 11.76
C GLY A 133 -4.83 -31.64 12.91
N SER A 134 -5.98 -31.08 13.30
CA SER A 134 -6.87 -31.65 14.32
C SER A 134 -7.37 -33.04 13.93
N GLU A 135 -7.86 -33.21 12.70
CA GLU A 135 -8.37 -34.51 12.23
C GLU A 135 -7.28 -35.58 12.14
N ILE A 136 -6.08 -35.20 11.67
CA ILE A 136 -4.92 -36.10 11.67
C ILE A 136 -4.59 -36.52 13.10
N GLN A 137 -4.60 -35.59 14.04
CA GLN A 137 -4.34 -35.87 15.45
C GLN A 137 -5.36 -36.84 16.05
N VAL A 138 -6.65 -36.70 15.71
CA VAL A 138 -7.71 -37.62 16.13
C VAL A 138 -7.44 -39.04 15.62
N ILE A 139 -6.98 -39.21 14.38
CA ILE A 139 -6.63 -40.53 13.83
C ILE A 139 -5.40 -41.11 14.52
N VAL A 140 -4.35 -40.32 14.71
CA VAL A 140 -3.10 -40.76 15.37
C VAL A 140 -3.35 -41.15 16.82
N ASN A 141 -4.18 -40.40 17.54
CA ASN A 141 -4.52 -40.69 18.94
C ASN A 141 -5.29 -42.01 19.12
N ARG A 142 -5.79 -42.63 18.04
CA ARG A 142 -6.42 -43.96 18.06
C ARG A 142 -5.44 -45.11 17.91
N LEU A 143 -4.15 -44.84 17.63
CA LEU A 143 -3.11 -45.87 17.51
C LEU A 143 -3.03 -46.82 18.72
N PRO A 144 -3.18 -46.37 19.99
CA PRO A 144 -3.19 -47.26 21.15
C PRO A 144 -4.25 -48.35 21.08
N ASN A 145 -5.37 -48.14 20.35
CA ASN A 145 -6.41 -49.15 20.19
C ASN A 145 -5.94 -50.37 19.39
N LYS A 146 -4.81 -50.26 18.66
CA LYS A 146 -4.20 -51.36 17.91
C LYS A 146 -3.15 -52.12 18.76
N ALA A 147 -2.95 -51.75 20.03
CA ALA A 147 -1.91 -52.34 20.88
C ALA A 147 -2.08 -53.86 21.07
N ASP A 148 -3.31 -54.34 21.29
CA ASP A 148 -3.58 -55.76 21.47
C ASP A 148 -3.32 -56.58 20.20
N ASP A 149 -3.67 -56.03 19.03
CA ASP A 149 -3.37 -56.64 17.72
C ASP A 149 -1.87 -56.76 17.47
N LEU A 150 -1.12 -55.72 17.84
CA LEU A 150 0.34 -55.71 17.73
C LEU A 150 0.98 -56.69 18.72
N ALA A 151 0.48 -56.76 19.95
CA ALA A 151 0.93 -57.71 20.95
C ALA A 151 0.67 -59.15 20.50
N SER A 152 -0.51 -59.44 19.95
CA SER A 152 -0.87 -60.75 19.40
C SER A 152 0.03 -61.17 18.23
N ALA A 153 0.29 -60.25 17.29
CA ALA A 153 1.21 -60.49 16.17
C ALA A 153 2.64 -60.76 16.64
N PHE A 154 3.10 -60.03 17.66
CA PHE A 154 4.40 -60.26 18.28
C PHE A 154 4.49 -61.61 19.00
N SER A 155 3.47 -62.01 19.74
CA SER A 155 3.46 -63.30 20.45
C SER A 155 3.51 -64.50 19.51
N ARG A 156 2.96 -64.40 18.30
CA ARG A 156 2.95 -65.49 17.31
C ARG A 156 4.24 -65.59 16.50
N ASP A 157 4.63 -64.50 15.87
CA ASP A 157 5.63 -64.48 14.80
C ASP A 157 6.86 -63.61 15.18
N GLY A 158 6.94 -63.21 16.46
CA GLY A 158 8.01 -62.40 17.02
C GLY A 158 8.10 -61.02 16.38
N VAL A 159 9.34 -60.52 16.27
CA VAL A 159 9.64 -59.20 15.68
C VAL A 159 9.22 -59.12 14.21
N HIS A 160 9.25 -60.23 13.47
CA HIS A 160 8.87 -60.24 12.06
C HIS A 160 7.37 -59.97 11.88
N GLY A 161 6.52 -60.69 12.64
CA GLY A 161 5.07 -60.45 12.63
C GLY A 161 4.71 -59.03 13.07
N LEU A 162 5.39 -58.52 14.09
CA LEU A 162 5.19 -57.14 14.55
C LEU A 162 5.49 -56.12 13.44
N ARG A 163 6.59 -56.29 12.68
CA ARG A 163 6.93 -55.38 11.57
C ARG A 163 5.87 -55.39 10.46
N LEU A 164 5.38 -56.57 10.08
CA LEU A 164 4.33 -56.70 9.09
C LEU A 164 3.06 -56.00 9.57
N LYS A 165 2.62 -56.29 10.80
CA LYS A 165 1.42 -55.70 11.36
C LYS A 165 1.51 -54.18 11.55
N LEU A 166 2.67 -53.66 11.94
CA LEU A 166 2.93 -52.21 12.00
C LEU A 166 2.82 -51.56 10.62
N ARG A 167 3.34 -52.21 9.57
CA ARG A 167 3.22 -51.71 8.19
C ARG A 167 1.76 -51.66 7.75
N ASP A 168 0.98 -52.68 8.08
CA ASP A 168 -0.44 -52.74 7.75
C ASP A 168 -1.22 -51.63 8.49
N VAL A 169 -0.97 -51.46 9.79
CA VAL A 169 -1.58 -50.38 10.59
C VAL A 169 -1.20 -49.00 10.05
N ALA A 170 0.06 -48.80 9.66
CA ALA A 170 0.50 -47.55 9.06
C ALA A 170 -0.21 -47.28 7.72
N ALA A 171 -0.37 -48.30 6.87
CA ALA A 171 -1.09 -48.17 5.61
C ALA A 171 -2.58 -47.86 5.82
N GLU A 172 -3.23 -48.53 6.78
CA GLU A 172 -4.62 -48.27 7.18
C GLU A 172 -4.79 -46.82 7.66
N MET A 173 -3.89 -46.34 8.53
CA MET A 173 -3.92 -44.97 9.04
C MET A 173 -3.71 -43.93 7.94
N LEU A 174 -2.75 -44.15 7.03
CA LEU A 174 -2.51 -43.25 5.90
C LEU A 174 -3.73 -43.17 4.98
N THR A 175 -4.42 -44.30 4.76
CA THR A 175 -5.65 -44.35 3.97
C THR A 175 -6.76 -43.56 4.67
N LEU A 176 -6.98 -43.78 5.96
CA LEU A 176 -7.97 -43.03 6.74
C LEU A 176 -7.69 -41.52 6.77
N ILE A 177 -6.41 -41.13 6.87
CA ILE A 177 -6.01 -39.72 6.77
C ILE A 177 -6.37 -39.19 5.38
N ALA A 178 -5.96 -39.88 4.31
CA ALA A 178 -6.24 -39.45 2.95
C ALA A 178 -7.75 -39.29 2.69
N ASP A 179 -8.56 -40.25 3.13
CA ASP A 179 -10.02 -40.21 3.00
C ASP A 179 -10.60 -39.00 3.75
N LYS A 180 -10.17 -38.74 4.99
CA LYS A 180 -10.63 -37.59 5.76
C LYS A 180 -10.22 -36.25 5.14
N LEU A 181 -9.00 -36.16 4.61
CA LEU A 181 -8.55 -34.96 3.90
C LEU A 181 -9.37 -34.73 2.63
N ASN A 182 -9.71 -35.79 1.91
CA ASN A 182 -10.56 -35.70 0.73
C ASN A 182 -11.99 -35.28 1.09
N GLU A 183 -12.55 -35.79 2.20
CA GLU A 183 -13.84 -35.33 2.71
C GLU A 183 -13.83 -33.84 3.06
N ILE A 184 -12.79 -33.35 3.75
CA ILE A 184 -12.62 -31.93 4.07
C ILE A 184 -12.53 -31.10 2.78
N ALA A 185 -11.74 -31.57 1.80
CA ALA A 185 -11.55 -30.88 0.54
C ALA A 185 -12.86 -30.78 -0.27
N ILE A 186 -13.68 -31.83 -0.30
CA ILE A 186 -14.98 -31.84 -0.99
C ILE A 186 -16.00 -30.93 -0.29
N ALA A 187 -15.94 -30.83 1.04
CA ALA A 187 -16.84 -29.98 1.82
C ALA A 187 -16.41 -28.50 1.83
N ALA A 188 -15.18 -28.20 1.44
CA ALA A 188 -14.66 -26.85 1.41
C ALA A 188 -15.32 -26.03 0.27
N PRO A 189 -15.60 -24.73 0.49
CA PRO A 189 -16.07 -23.86 -0.58
C PRO A 189 -14.99 -23.67 -1.65
N ASP A 190 -15.42 -23.51 -2.91
CA ASP A 190 -14.50 -23.29 -4.05
C ASP A 190 -13.83 -21.91 -4.01
N GLU A 191 -14.51 -20.92 -3.42
CA GLU A 191 -14.04 -19.54 -3.33
C GLU A 191 -14.18 -19.01 -1.89
N ASP A 192 -13.25 -18.13 -1.49
CA ASP A 192 -13.31 -17.43 -0.22
C ASP A 192 -14.40 -16.34 -0.26
N ASP A 193 -15.13 -16.16 0.84
CA ASP A 193 -16.09 -15.06 0.97
C ASP A 193 -15.41 -13.69 0.73
N LEU A 194 -16.10 -12.80 0.01
CA LEU A 194 -15.67 -11.42 -0.16
C LEU A 194 -15.59 -10.74 1.21
N ILE A 195 -14.50 -10.01 1.45
CA ILE A 195 -14.37 -9.17 2.64
C ILE A 195 -15.33 -8.00 2.44
N GLU A 196 -16.46 -7.98 3.16
CA GLU A 196 -17.28 -6.79 3.26
C GLU A 196 -16.46 -5.73 4.03
N GLU A 197 -16.12 -4.62 3.34
CA GLU A 197 -15.46 -3.48 3.97
C GLU A 197 -16.44 -2.82 4.97
N GLU A 198 -16.11 -2.86 6.26
CA GLU A 198 -16.76 -2.04 7.32
C GLU A 198 -16.38 -0.56 7.19
#